data_AF-A0AAQ6IH99-F1
#
_entry.id   AF-A0AAQ6IH99-F1
#
_cell.length_a   1.000
_cell.length_b   1.000
_cell.length_c   1.000
_cell.angle_alpha   90.00
_cell.angle_beta   90.00
_cell.angle_gamma   90.00
#
_symmetry.space_group_name_H-M   'P 1'
#
loop_
_entity.id
_entity.type
_entity.pdbx_description
1 polymer ?
#
loop_
_entity_poly.entity_id
_entity_poly.type
_entity_poly.pdbx_seq_one_letter_code
_entity_poly.pdbx_strand_id
1 'polypeptide(L)'
;MLSSLTLAVLLLLATSSAHAIHQPCLCSALPSGGLTVNCSTLNLMELPSLPSDTTELYVEDNLLTTVTPGQFDRVVSLKKVSLSGNPFHCDCRIQYLRNWLLKNRAIVLKEPVCVSPSSVAQKAITELSDDYFSSCVLASCTDVAYNTLLGVTLCCVLVLLLWSYRLARRSTFTLYIDKRHAGFQADSLRSMKPKHRRRPHTELSQVSVDYDSLSYTDDLQRPLINMELRPQVMDVLHKKHDKRIKAT
;
A
#
# COMPACT_ATOMS: atom_id res chain seq x y z
N MET A 1 -22.16 26.07 -44.52
CA MET A 1 -21.18 25.14 -43.90
C MET A 1 -20.01 25.87 -43.20
N LEU A 2 -20.07 27.19 -42.94
CA LEU A 2 -19.00 27.96 -42.31
C LEU A 2 -19.22 28.29 -40.82
N SER A 3 -20.26 27.73 -40.19
CA SER A 3 -20.74 28.15 -38.85
C SER A 3 -20.18 27.28 -37.70
N SER A 4 -19.83 26.03 -37.96
CA SER A 4 -19.34 25.11 -36.93
C SER A 4 -17.85 25.30 -36.60
N LEU A 5 -17.03 25.62 -37.60
CA LEU A 5 -15.59 25.89 -37.37
C LEU A 5 -15.36 27.19 -36.61
N THR A 6 -16.16 28.23 -36.87
CA THR A 6 -16.04 29.51 -36.17
C THR A 6 -16.46 29.40 -34.71
N LEU A 7 -17.51 28.62 -34.41
CA LEU A 7 -17.95 28.34 -33.05
C LEU A 7 -16.91 27.49 -32.28
N ALA A 8 -16.29 26.51 -32.95
CA ALA A 8 -15.22 25.70 -32.37
C ALA A 8 -13.97 26.52 -32.06
N VAL A 9 -13.59 27.45 -32.95
CA VAL A 9 -12.46 28.38 -32.71
C VAL A 9 -12.79 29.35 -31.57
N LEU A 10 -14.02 29.85 -31.45
CA LEU A 10 -14.44 30.68 -30.31
C LEU A 10 -14.45 29.90 -28.99
N LEU A 11 -14.86 28.62 -28.99
CA LEU A 11 -14.80 27.74 -27.81
C LEU A 11 -13.35 27.38 -27.43
N LEU A 12 -12.45 27.23 -28.40
CA LEU A 12 -11.01 27.01 -28.17
C LEU A 12 -10.29 28.27 -27.67
N LEU A 13 -10.76 29.47 -28.03
CA LEU A 13 -10.25 30.74 -27.50
C LEU A 13 -10.82 31.08 -26.11
N ALA A 14 -11.90 30.41 -25.69
CA ALA A 14 -12.51 30.57 -24.37
C ALA A 14 -11.87 29.69 -23.28
N THR A 15 -10.96 28.78 -23.61
CA THR A 15 -9.96 28.29 -22.65
C THR A 15 -8.85 29.32 -22.54
N SER A 16 -9.20 30.56 -22.20
CA SER A 16 -8.22 31.44 -21.60
C SER A 16 -7.79 30.71 -20.34
N SER A 17 -6.50 30.43 -20.26
CA SER A 17 -5.88 29.99 -19.02
C SER A 17 -6.42 30.88 -17.91
N ALA A 18 -7.19 30.31 -16.99
CA ALA A 18 -7.30 30.86 -15.66
C ALA A 18 -5.88 30.74 -15.07
N HIS A 19 -4.98 31.62 -15.50
CA HIS A 19 -3.82 31.97 -14.72
C HIS A 19 -4.44 32.53 -13.44
N ALA A 20 -4.49 31.69 -12.40
CA ALA A 20 -4.57 32.19 -11.05
C ALA A 20 -3.53 33.31 -11.00
N ILE A 21 -3.99 34.54 -10.85
CA ILE A 21 -3.12 35.71 -10.70
C ILE A 21 -2.49 35.54 -9.32
N HIS A 22 -1.47 34.68 -9.25
CA HIS A 22 -0.59 34.61 -8.10
C HIS A 22 0.20 35.90 -8.15
N GLN A 23 -0.19 36.82 -7.28
CA GLN A 23 0.51 38.08 -7.12
C GLN A 23 1.94 37.74 -6.72
N PRO A 24 2.94 38.14 -7.52
CA PRO A 24 4.33 37.78 -7.26
C PRO A 24 4.79 38.49 -5.99
N CYS A 25 5.76 37.89 -5.29
CA CYS A 25 6.40 38.55 -4.16
C CYS A 25 6.99 39.90 -4.58
N LEU A 26 6.88 40.88 -3.69
CA LEU A 26 7.46 42.20 -3.89
C LEU A 26 8.96 42.16 -3.60
N CYS A 27 9.77 42.53 -4.59
CA CYS A 27 11.22 42.57 -4.48
C CYS A 27 11.70 44.02 -4.50
N SER A 28 12.53 44.41 -3.54
CA SER A 28 13.15 45.74 -3.48
C SER A 28 14.64 45.66 -3.17
N ALA A 29 15.44 46.47 -3.85
CA ALA A 29 16.88 46.53 -3.62
C ALA A 29 17.20 47.34 -2.36
N LEU A 30 18.13 46.85 -1.55
CA LEU A 30 18.56 47.52 -0.33
C LEU A 30 19.75 48.46 -0.61
N PRO A 31 19.82 49.67 -0.03
CA PRO A 31 20.91 50.61 -0.27
C PRO A 31 22.30 50.08 0.09
N SER A 32 22.38 49.14 1.03
CA SER A 32 23.61 48.49 1.49
C SER A 32 24.07 47.31 0.62
N GLY A 33 23.38 47.03 -0.48
CA GLY A 33 23.58 45.84 -1.30
C GLY A 33 22.83 44.65 -0.72
N GLY A 34 21.90 44.11 -1.51
CA GLY A 34 21.03 43.00 -1.12
C GLY A 34 19.61 43.17 -1.63
N LEU A 35 18.82 42.11 -1.50
CA LEU A 35 17.42 42.08 -1.93
C LEU A 35 16.49 41.83 -0.75
N THR A 36 15.48 42.69 -0.60
CA THR A 36 14.35 42.43 0.27
C THR A 36 13.25 41.77 -0.54
N VAL A 37 12.79 40.61 -0.09
CA VAL A 37 11.71 39.83 -0.71
C VAL A 37 10.54 39.76 0.27
N ASN A 38 9.42 40.36 -0.10
CA ASN A 38 8.19 40.36 0.68
C ASN A 38 7.11 39.53 -0.02
N CYS A 39 6.80 38.39 0.58
CA CYS A 39 5.79 37.43 0.16
C CYS A 39 4.64 37.32 1.19
N SER A 40 4.49 38.28 2.11
CA SER A 40 3.48 38.19 3.18
C SER A 40 2.05 38.30 2.62
N THR A 41 1.09 37.63 3.25
CA THR A 41 -0.35 37.70 2.92
C THR A 41 -0.71 37.28 1.47
N LEU A 42 0.07 36.39 0.87
CA LEU A 42 -0.13 35.90 -0.50
C LEU A 42 -0.85 34.54 -0.58
N ASN A 43 -1.30 34.01 0.56
CA ASN A 43 -1.91 32.68 0.69
C ASN A 43 -1.01 31.55 0.14
N LEU A 44 0.31 31.70 0.28
CA LEU A 44 1.28 30.71 -0.21
C LEU A 44 1.18 29.42 0.60
N MET A 45 1.03 28.29 -0.09
CA MET A 45 1.10 26.95 0.52
C MET A 45 2.51 26.37 0.48
N GLU A 46 3.34 26.84 -0.45
CA GLU A 46 4.75 26.51 -0.58
C GLU A 46 5.55 27.78 -0.88
N LEU A 47 6.79 27.81 -0.42
CA LEU A 47 7.69 28.94 -0.64
C LEU A 47 8.23 28.92 -2.08
N PRO A 48 8.10 30.00 -2.87
CA PRO A 48 8.67 30.06 -4.21
C PRO A 48 10.21 30.04 -4.17
N SER A 49 10.83 29.76 -5.32
CA SER A 49 12.29 29.86 -5.47
C SER A 49 12.77 31.28 -5.16
N LEU A 50 13.62 31.40 -4.14
CA LEU A 50 14.15 32.69 -3.71
C LEU A 50 15.44 33.05 -4.48
N PRO A 51 15.65 34.34 -4.83
CA PRO A 51 16.91 34.84 -5.35
C PRO A 51 18.05 34.66 -4.34
N SER A 52 19.25 34.28 -4.77
CA SER A 52 20.40 33.99 -3.88
C SER A 52 20.96 35.21 -3.15
N ASP A 53 20.69 36.41 -3.64
CA ASP A 53 21.06 37.71 -3.07
C ASP A 53 20.03 38.25 -2.06
N THR A 54 19.01 37.45 -1.71
CA THR A 54 18.01 37.79 -0.69
C THR A 54 18.66 37.99 0.68
N THR A 55 18.51 39.19 1.24
CA THR A 55 19.01 39.58 2.56
C THR A 55 17.90 39.68 3.60
N GLU A 56 16.70 40.06 3.19
CA GLU A 56 15.53 40.14 4.08
C GLU A 56 14.36 39.40 3.43
N LEU A 57 13.76 38.48 4.16
CA LEU A 57 12.65 37.67 3.69
C LEU A 57 11.45 37.78 4.63
N TYR A 58 10.32 38.25 4.11
CA TYR A 58 9.06 38.34 4.84
C TYR A 58 8.06 37.38 4.20
N VAL A 59 7.58 36.39 4.96
CA VAL A 59 6.61 35.38 4.48
C VAL A 59 5.49 35.20 5.52
N GLU A 60 5.10 36.31 6.13
CA GLU A 60 4.11 36.31 7.22
C GLU A 60 2.71 36.02 6.69
N ASP A 61 1.86 35.46 7.56
CA ASP A 61 0.42 35.29 7.31
C ASP A 61 0.12 34.60 5.96
N ASN A 62 0.81 33.49 5.72
CA ASN A 62 0.58 32.59 4.59
C ASN A 62 0.02 31.24 5.09
N LEU A 63 -0.13 30.28 4.18
CA LEU A 63 -0.68 28.95 4.45
C LEU A 63 0.42 27.88 4.48
N LEU A 64 1.66 28.27 4.81
CA LEU A 64 2.77 27.33 4.86
C LEU A 64 2.57 26.35 6.02
N THR A 65 2.57 25.07 5.70
CA THR A 65 2.54 23.99 6.70
C THR A 65 3.94 23.46 7.00
N THR A 66 4.87 23.61 6.07
CA THR A 66 6.29 23.24 6.20
C THR A 66 7.13 24.08 5.24
N VAL A 67 8.46 23.92 5.28
CA VAL A 67 9.39 24.48 4.30
C VAL A 67 10.16 23.33 3.65
N THR A 68 10.18 23.32 2.32
CA THR A 68 10.88 22.31 1.53
C THR A 68 12.37 22.29 1.89
N PRO A 69 12.97 21.10 2.14
CA PRO A 69 14.38 20.99 2.48
C PRO A 69 15.29 21.62 1.43
N GLY A 70 16.29 22.38 1.89
CA GLY A 70 17.25 23.08 1.04
C GLY A 70 16.80 24.45 0.53
N GLN A 71 15.57 24.89 0.81
CA GLN A 71 15.06 26.17 0.31
C GLN A 71 15.83 27.37 0.86
N PHE A 72 16.18 27.33 2.15
CA PHE A 72 16.97 28.38 2.80
C PHE A 72 18.49 28.21 2.63
N ASP A 73 18.95 27.02 2.26
CA ASP A 73 20.38 26.76 2.04
C ASP A 73 20.93 27.51 0.81
N ARG A 74 20.05 27.89 -0.12
CA ARG A 74 20.40 28.66 -1.34
C ARG A 74 20.57 30.16 -1.10
N VAL A 75 20.02 30.68 -0.01
CA VAL A 75 20.01 32.11 0.34
C VAL A 75 20.98 32.40 1.48
N VAL A 76 22.28 32.26 1.18
CA VAL A 76 23.37 32.39 2.16
C VAL A 76 23.53 33.80 2.73
N SER A 77 23.02 34.81 2.02
CA SER A 77 23.11 36.23 2.41
C SER A 77 22.00 36.68 3.35
N LEU A 78 21.13 35.76 3.77
CA LEU A 78 19.92 36.06 4.53
C LEU A 78 20.25 36.53 5.95
N LYS A 79 19.75 37.71 6.32
CA LYS A 79 20.00 38.40 7.60
C LYS A 79 18.75 38.63 8.43
N LYS A 80 17.57 38.63 7.80
CA LYS A 80 16.28 38.73 8.48
C LYS A 80 15.26 37.83 7.84
N VAL A 81 14.53 37.09 8.67
CA VAL A 81 13.45 36.21 8.23
C VAL A 81 12.25 36.35 9.15
N SER A 82 11.07 36.48 8.56
CA SER A 82 9.81 36.36 9.27
C SER A 82 8.91 35.29 8.67
N LEU A 83 8.46 34.38 9.54
CA LEU A 83 7.63 33.22 9.21
C LEU A 83 6.35 33.16 10.04
N SER A 84 6.08 34.17 10.86
CA SER A 84 4.93 34.17 11.77
C SER A 84 3.60 34.14 11.02
N GLY A 85 2.56 33.62 11.67
CA GLY A 85 1.21 33.57 11.10
C GLY A 85 0.98 32.41 10.12
N ASN A 86 1.97 31.52 9.93
CA ASN A 86 1.81 30.32 9.11
C ASN A 86 1.32 29.12 9.94
N PRO A 87 0.41 28.29 9.41
CA PRO A 87 -0.16 27.13 10.10
C PRO A 87 0.78 25.91 10.05
N PHE A 88 1.96 26.01 10.65
CA PHE A 88 2.95 24.94 10.61
C PHE A 88 2.42 23.62 11.19
N HIS A 89 2.59 22.56 10.41
CA HIS A 89 2.29 21.19 10.78
C HIS A 89 3.58 20.48 11.18
N CYS A 90 3.78 20.32 12.48
CA CYS A 90 5.01 19.82 13.08
C CYS A 90 5.06 18.30 13.11
N ASP A 91 5.17 17.67 11.95
CA ASP A 91 5.46 16.25 11.78
C ASP A 91 6.94 16.02 11.41
N CYS A 92 7.28 14.85 10.86
CA CYS A 92 8.63 14.54 10.38
C CYS A 92 9.17 15.52 9.32
N ARG A 93 8.31 16.15 8.52
CA ARG A 93 8.72 17.04 7.43
C ARG A 93 9.19 18.40 7.96
N ILE A 94 8.79 18.80 9.16
CA ILE A 94 9.22 20.09 9.75
C ILE A 94 10.68 20.07 10.22
N GLN A 95 11.30 18.88 10.28
CA GLN A 95 12.63 18.69 10.87
C GLN A 95 13.70 19.57 10.21
N TYR A 96 13.62 19.77 8.89
CA TYR A 96 14.49 20.69 8.17
C TYR A 96 14.37 22.12 8.72
N LEU A 97 13.14 22.64 8.78
CA LEU A 97 12.86 24.00 9.26
C LEU A 97 13.33 24.16 10.72
N ARG A 98 13.01 23.20 11.59
CA ARG A 98 13.49 23.19 12.98
C ARG A 98 15.02 23.31 13.04
N ASN A 99 15.74 22.46 12.32
CA ASN A 99 17.19 22.44 12.35
C ASN A 99 17.79 23.73 11.77
N TRP A 100 17.17 24.30 10.75
CA TRP A 100 17.56 25.60 10.20
C TRP A 100 17.34 26.73 11.22
N LEU A 101 16.19 26.77 11.91
CA LEU A 101 15.88 27.75 12.96
C LEU A 101 16.86 27.67 14.13
N LEU A 102 17.19 26.45 14.59
CA LEU A 102 18.17 26.24 15.67
C LEU A 102 19.55 26.83 15.34
N LYS A 103 19.99 26.73 14.09
CA LYS A 103 21.26 27.29 13.61
C LYS A 103 21.21 28.81 13.40
N ASN A 104 20.04 29.35 13.06
CA ASN A 104 19.87 30.71 12.57
C ASN A 104 18.98 31.60 13.47
N ARG A 105 18.91 31.31 14.77
CA ARG A 105 18.02 32.03 15.73
C ARG A 105 18.16 33.55 15.68
N ALA A 106 19.39 34.06 15.51
CA ALA A 106 19.66 35.51 15.53
C ALA A 106 19.05 36.29 14.36
N ILE A 107 18.73 35.64 13.23
CA ILE A 107 18.16 36.29 12.05
C ILE A 107 16.63 36.12 11.96
N VAL A 108 16.03 35.33 12.85
CA VAL A 108 14.58 35.07 12.87
C VAL A 108 13.91 36.13 13.75
N LEU A 109 12.99 36.91 13.17
CA LEU A 109 12.34 38.03 13.87
C LEU A 109 11.40 37.56 14.98
N LYS A 110 10.63 36.49 14.72
CA LYS A 110 9.69 35.89 15.67
C LYS A 110 9.70 34.38 15.51
N GLU A 111 9.77 33.65 16.62
CA GLU A 111 9.79 32.20 16.58
C GLU A 111 8.47 31.64 16.02
N PRO A 112 8.53 30.81 14.96
CA PRO A 112 7.34 30.14 14.44
C PRO A 112 6.88 29.05 15.41
N VAL A 113 5.56 28.92 15.53
CA VAL A 113 4.90 27.94 16.41
C VAL A 113 4.17 26.90 15.59
N CYS A 114 4.05 25.70 16.16
CA CYS A 114 3.25 24.63 15.60
C CYS A 114 1.76 24.94 15.77
N VAL A 115 0.96 24.79 14.72
CA VAL A 115 -0.51 24.82 14.81
C VAL A 115 -1.09 23.41 14.91
N SER A 116 -0.40 22.44 14.31
CA SER A 116 -0.79 21.04 14.33
C SER A 116 0.45 20.13 14.38
N PRO A 117 0.34 18.85 14.77
CA PRO A 117 -0.83 18.21 15.39
C PRO A 117 -1.14 18.77 16.79
N SER A 118 -2.35 18.52 17.32
CA SER A 118 -2.83 19.09 18.59
C SER A 118 -1.92 18.80 19.79
N SER A 119 -1.15 17.70 19.76
CA SER A 119 -0.21 17.31 20.82
C SER A 119 0.95 18.29 21.00
N VAL A 120 1.31 19.04 19.95
CA VAL A 120 2.42 20.01 19.95
C VAL A 120 1.96 21.40 19.54
N ALA A 121 0.65 21.63 19.45
CA ALA A 121 0.09 22.93 19.11
C ALA A 121 0.56 24.02 20.09
N GLN A 122 0.79 25.21 19.56
CA GLN A 122 1.32 26.41 20.22
C GLN A 122 2.74 26.30 20.80
N LYS A 123 3.44 25.18 20.64
CA LYS A 123 4.87 25.10 20.97
C LYS A 123 5.71 25.74 19.87
N ALA A 124 6.81 26.38 20.23
CA ALA A 124 7.76 26.85 19.23
C ALA A 124 8.39 25.65 18.51
N ILE A 125 8.63 25.77 17.20
CA ILE A 125 9.22 24.67 16.40
C ILE A 125 10.59 24.27 16.96
N THR A 126 11.34 25.22 17.52
CA THR A 126 12.66 25.06 18.15
C THR A 126 12.62 24.35 19.50
N GLU A 127 11.46 24.26 20.17
CA GLU A 127 11.29 23.60 21.48
C GLU A 127 11.04 22.09 21.37
N LEU A 128 10.72 21.58 20.18
CA LEU A 128 10.52 20.15 19.97
C LEU A 128 11.85 19.40 20.21
N SER A 129 11.85 18.38 21.06
CA SER A 129 13.04 17.55 21.34
C SER A 129 13.38 16.66 20.15
N ASP A 130 14.63 16.19 20.05
CA ASP A 130 15.04 15.24 19.02
C ASP A 130 14.31 13.89 19.17
N ASP A 131 13.96 13.50 20.40
CA ASP A 131 13.18 12.28 20.69
C ASP A 131 11.81 12.26 20.01
N TYR A 132 11.19 13.44 19.84
CA TYR A 132 9.92 13.59 19.13
C TYR A 132 10.03 13.09 17.67
N PHE A 133 11.21 13.24 17.06
CA PHE A 133 11.49 12.86 15.68
C PHE A 133 12.15 11.48 15.54
N SER A 134 12.36 10.74 16.64
CA SER A 134 13.00 9.42 16.63
C SER A 134 12.29 8.41 15.72
N SER A 135 10.97 8.46 15.66
CA SER A 135 10.13 7.59 14.82
C SER A 135 10.22 7.92 13.32
N CYS A 136 10.64 9.14 12.95
CA CYS A 136 10.74 9.56 11.56
C CYS A 136 11.84 8.83 10.79
N VAL A 137 12.88 8.38 11.50
CA VAL A 137 13.98 7.61 10.90
C VAL A 137 13.55 6.17 10.60
N LEU A 138 12.60 5.63 11.38
CA LEU A 138 12.22 4.22 11.32
C LEU A 138 11.35 3.88 10.11
N ALA A 139 10.53 4.82 9.64
CA ALA A 139 9.61 4.62 8.52
C ALA A 139 10.33 4.25 7.21
N SER A 140 11.58 4.68 7.01
CA SER A 140 12.36 4.37 5.81
C SER A 140 13.02 2.99 5.84
N CYS A 141 13.24 2.40 7.02
CA CYS A 141 13.93 1.12 7.15
C CYS A 141 12.97 -0.08 7.22
N THR A 142 11.78 0.10 7.79
CA THR A 142 10.80 -0.99 7.95
C THR A 142 10.17 -1.38 6.62
N ASP A 143 9.93 -0.43 5.72
CA ASP A 143 9.35 -0.70 4.40
C ASP A 143 10.31 -1.55 3.55
N VAL A 144 11.60 -1.22 3.53
CA VAL A 144 12.61 -2.02 2.82
C VAL A 144 12.76 -3.41 3.44
N ALA A 145 12.81 -3.52 4.77
CA ALA A 145 12.94 -4.80 5.45
C ALA A 145 11.72 -5.72 5.24
N TYR A 146 10.50 -5.16 5.23
CA TYR A 146 9.28 -5.93 5.02
C TYR A 146 9.14 -6.38 3.57
N ASN A 147 9.40 -5.50 2.60
CA ASN A 147 9.34 -5.83 1.18
C ASN A 147 10.41 -6.87 0.80
N THR A 148 11.61 -6.79 1.38
CA THR A 148 12.65 -7.81 1.20
C THR A 148 12.27 -9.15 1.83
N LEU A 149 11.68 -9.16 3.03
CA LEU A 149 11.19 -10.37 3.67
C LEU A 149 10.07 -11.05 2.86
N LEU A 150 9.11 -10.29 2.34
CA LEU A 150 8.06 -10.80 1.46
C LEU A 150 8.64 -11.35 0.14
N GLY A 151 9.61 -10.65 -0.45
CA GLY A 151 10.28 -11.13 -1.67
C GLY A 151 11.01 -12.45 -1.45
N VAL A 152 11.75 -12.58 -0.35
CA VAL A 152 12.47 -13.82 0.00
C VAL A 152 11.50 -14.97 0.26
N THR A 153 10.44 -14.73 1.02
CA THR A 153 9.44 -15.77 1.30
C THR A 153 8.73 -16.26 0.03
N LEU A 154 8.37 -15.35 -0.89
CA LEU A 154 7.79 -15.70 -2.20
C LEU A 154 8.77 -16.53 -3.05
N CYS A 155 10.04 -16.11 -3.11
CA CYS A 155 11.08 -16.84 -3.83
C CYS A 155 11.26 -18.27 -3.29
N CYS A 156 11.29 -18.44 -1.96
CA CYS A 156 11.37 -19.75 -1.32
C CYS A 156 10.19 -20.65 -1.71
N VAL A 157 8.95 -20.12 -1.68
CA VAL A 157 7.75 -20.88 -2.08
C VAL A 157 7.82 -21.30 -3.55
N LEU A 158 8.24 -20.41 -4.46
CA LEU A 158 8.39 -20.73 -5.87
C LEU A 158 9.45 -21.83 -6.09
N VAL A 159 10.58 -21.77 -5.40
CA VAL A 159 11.62 -22.81 -5.46
C VAL A 159 11.07 -24.15 -4.97
N LEU A 160 10.31 -24.17 -3.87
CA LEU A 160 9.69 -25.39 -3.34
C LEU A 160 8.66 -25.98 -4.30
N LEU A 161 7.82 -25.14 -4.92
CA LEU A 161 6.85 -25.59 -5.94
C LEU A 161 7.53 -26.13 -7.19
N LEU A 162 8.61 -25.48 -7.64
CA LEU A 162 9.40 -25.98 -8.77
C LEU A 162 10.08 -27.30 -8.41
N TRP A 163 10.59 -27.44 -7.18
CA TRP A 163 11.21 -28.66 -6.71
C TRP A 163 10.21 -29.81 -6.60
N SER A 164 9.03 -29.57 -6.04
CA SER A 164 7.96 -30.57 -5.96
C SER A 164 7.46 -30.98 -7.34
N TYR A 165 7.30 -30.03 -8.27
CA TYR A 165 6.97 -30.31 -9.66
C TYR A 165 8.05 -31.15 -10.36
N ARG A 166 9.33 -30.82 -10.16
CA ARG A 166 10.47 -31.59 -10.70
C ARG A 166 10.52 -32.99 -10.12
N LEU A 167 10.28 -33.13 -8.82
CA LEU A 167 10.25 -34.39 -8.10
C LEU A 167 9.10 -35.27 -8.60
N ALA A 168 7.89 -34.71 -8.69
CA ALA A 168 6.71 -35.38 -9.23
C ALA A 168 6.93 -35.84 -10.69
N ARG A 169 7.52 -34.97 -11.52
CA ARG A 169 7.87 -35.34 -12.91
C ARG A 169 8.90 -36.46 -12.95
N ARG A 170 9.91 -36.45 -12.09
CA ARG A 170 10.91 -37.55 -12.02
C ARG A 170 10.32 -38.85 -11.48
N SER A 171 9.40 -38.78 -10.50
CA SER A 171 8.73 -39.95 -9.95
C SER A 171 7.70 -40.54 -10.91
N THR A 172 7.08 -39.73 -11.79
CA THR A 172 6.20 -40.26 -12.85
C THR A 172 6.93 -41.14 -13.88
N PHE A 173 8.27 -41.17 -13.90
CA PHE A 173 9.06 -42.07 -14.75
C PHE A 173 9.34 -43.46 -14.15
N THR A 174 8.83 -43.79 -12.96
CA THR A 174 9.08 -45.09 -12.29
C THR A 174 7.82 -45.87 -11.89
N LEU A 175 6.74 -45.77 -12.67
CA LEU A 175 5.71 -46.83 -12.72
C LEU A 175 5.92 -47.65 -14.00
N TYR A 176 6.94 -48.52 -13.98
CA TYR A 176 7.12 -49.58 -14.96
C TYR A 176 6.02 -50.61 -14.72
N ILE A 177 4.99 -50.62 -15.57
CA ILE A 177 3.98 -51.68 -15.59
C ILE A 177 4.70 -52.95 -16.08
N ASP A 178 5.25 -53.78 -15.18
CA ASP A 178 5.68 -55.14 -15.52
C ASP A 178 4.42 -55.98 -15.76
N LYS A 179 4.03 -56.07 -17.03
CA LYS A 179 2.88 -56.86 -17.47
C LYS A 179 3.31 -58.32 -17.59
N ARG A 180 3.38 -59.06 -16.49
CA ARG A 180 3.42 -60.54 -16.54
C ARG A 180 2.03 -61.13 -16.38
N HIS A 181 1.40 -61.41 -17.51
CA HIS A 181 0.37 -62.44 -17.60
C HIS A 181 1.03 -63.81 -17.45
N ALA A 182 0.82 -64.49 -16.31
CA ALA A 182 0.86 -65.95 -16.24
C ALA A 182 0.21 -66.44 -14.94
N GLY A 183 -0.98 -67.05 -15.08
CA GLY A 183 -1.45 -68.09 -14.17
C GLY A 183 -1.98 -67.66 -12.81
N PHE A 184 -3.25 -67.25 -12.74
CA PHE A 184 -4.05 -67.52 -11.55
C PHE A 184 -5.32 -68.24 -11.98
N GLN A 185 -5.27 -69.56 -11.83
CA GLN A 185 -6.38 -70.49 -11.99
C GLN A 185 -7.44 -70.14 -10.92
N ALA A 186 -8.61 -69.69 -11.37
CA ALA A 186 -9.73 -69.44 -10.49
C ALA A 186 -10.41 -70.78 -10.16
N ASP A 187 -10.00 -71.41 -9.05
CA ASP A 187 -10.71 -72.58 -8.56
C ASP A 187 -12.06 -72.19 -7.94
N SER A 188 -13.06 -72.88 -8.47
CA SER A 188 -14.49 -72.75 -8.27
C SER A 188 -14.94 -72.67 -6.81
N LEU A 189 -15.80 -71.69 -6.54
CA LEU A 189 -16.52 -71.44 -5.29
C LEU A 189 -17.26 -72.69 -4.78
N ARG A 190 -16.77 -73.33 -3.71
CA ARG A 190 -17.59 -74.25 -2.91
C ARG A 190 -18.34 -73.48 -1.83
N SER A 191 -19.63 -73.34 -2.09
CA SER A 191 -20.69 -72.99 -1.15
C SER A 191 -20.59 -73.82 0.15
N MET A 192 -20.35 -73.17 1.29
CA MET A 192 -20.71 -73.74 2.59
C MET A 192 -21.96 -73.01 3.10
N LYS A 193 -23.07 -73.76 3.14
CA LYS A 193 -24.35 -73.36 3.74
C LYS A 193 -24.26 -73.29 5.28
N PRO A 194 -25.19 -72.55 5.92
CA PRO A 194 -25.02 -71.94 7.23
C PRO A 194 -25.36 -72.89 8.39
N LYS A 195 -24.71 -72.70 9.56
CA LYS A 195 -25.12 -73.31 10.83
C LYS A 195 -25.59 -72.25 11.82
N HIS A 196 -26.87 -72.37 12.14
CA HIS A 196 -27.68 -71.57 13.04
C HIS A 196 -27.38 -71.93 14.51
N ARG A 197 -27.12 -70.96 15.41
CA ARG A 197 -27.45 -71.11 16.86
C ARG A 197 -27.62 -69.75 17.56
N ARG A 198 -28.60 -69.72 18.47
CA ARG A 198 -29.34 -68.59 19.07
C ARG A 198 -28.57 -67.74 20.11
N ARG A 199 -28.97 -66.46 20.20
CA ARG A 199 -28.89 -65.44 21.29
C ARG A 199 -29.62 -65.86 22.59
N PRO A 200 -29.70 -65.06 23.69
CA PRO A 200 -28.84 -63.97 24.24
C PRO A 200 -28.65 -64.06 25.79
N HIS A 201 -27.88 -63.14 26.41
CA HIS A 201 -28.08 -62.44 27.72
C HIS A 201 -26.75 -61.70 28.05
N THR A 202 -26.65 -60.37 28.17
CA THR A 202 -27.18 -59.37 29.13
C THR A 202 -26.27 -59.17 30.36
N GLU A 203 -26.06 -57.89 30.70
CA GLU A 203 -25.35 -57.25 31.83
C GLU A 203 -23.83 -57.01 31.70
N LEU A 204 -23.24 -55.93 32.21
CA LEU A 204 -23.58 -54.54 32.58
C LEU A 204 -22.26 -53.97 33.12
N SER A 205 -21.87 -52.73 32.74
CA SER A 205 -21.03 -51.77 33.50
C SER A 205 -20.64 -50.64 32.53
N GLN A 206 -21.36 -49.51 32.51
CA GLN A 206 -21.12 -48.27 33.29
C GLN A 206 -19.74 -47.62 33.11
N VAL A 207 -19.69 -46.50 32.36
CA VAL A 207 -18.85 -45.29 32.56
C VAL A 207 -19.51 -44.16 31.73
N SER A 208 -20.28 -43.25 32.37
CA SER A 208 -20.08 -41.77 32.50
C SER A 208 -19.59 -41.03 31.23
N VAL A 209 -20.12 -39.87 30.80
CA VAL A 209 -20.45 -38.63 31.51
C VAL A 209 -21.44 -37.83 30.64
N ASP A 210 -22.43 -37.22 31.29
CA ASP A 210 -23.35 -36.23 30.74
C ASP A 210 -22.84 -34.83 31.11
N TYR A 211 -22.85 -33.88 30.17
CA TYR A 211 -22.81 -32.44 30.48
C TYR A 211 -23.69 -31.71 29.47
N ASP A 212 -24.75 -31.14 30.02
CA ASP A 212 -25.81 -30.39 29.39
C ASP A 212 -25.39 -28.92 29.19
N SER A 213 -25.80 -28.29 28.08
CA SER A 213 -26.21 -26.88 28.06
C SER A 213 -26.83 -26.51 26.70
N LEU A 214 -28.14 -26.36 26.71
CA LEU A 214 -28.96 -25.67 25.70
C LEU A 214 -28.69 -24.16 25.61
N SER A 215 -28.97 -23.61 24.42
CA SER A 215 -29.77 -22.38 24.17
C SER A 215 -29.07 -21.29 23.34
N TYR A 216 -29.45 -21.18 22.07
CA TYR A 216 -29.96 -19.92 21.51
C TYR A 216 -30.83 -20.21 20.28
N THR A 217 -32.10 -19.81 20.33
CA THR A 217 -33.05 -19.79 19.21
C THR A 217 -33.09 -18.39 18.61
N ASP A 218 -33.05 -18.26 17.29
CA ASP A 218 -34.01 -17.39 16.58
C ASP A 218 -34.17 -17.83 15.11
N ASP A 219 -35.41 -17.78 14.67
CA ASP A 219 -35.95 -18.23 13.39
C ASP A 219 -35.71 -17.21 12.27
N LEU A 220 -35.65 -17.65 11.00
CA LEU A 220 -36.75 -17.46 10.02
C LEU A 220 -36.32 -17.81 8.57
N GLN A 221 -37.20 -18.56 7.90
CA GLN A 221 -37.45 -18.61 6.44
C GLN A 221 -36.60 -19.55 5.54
N ARG A 222 -37.20 -20.72 5.23
CA ARG A 222 -36.98 -21.55 4.01
C ARG A 222 -37.86 -20.97 2.86
N PRO A 223 -37.63 -21.26 1.55
CA PRO A 223 -37.80 -22.63 1.04
C PRO A 223 -36.95 -23.08 -0.18
N LEU A 224 -36.78 -24.41 -0.22
CA LEU A 224 -36.84 -25.35 -1.37
C LEU A 224 -36.21 -24.93 -2.71
N ILE A 225 -35.24 -25.72 -3.19
CA ILE A 225 -35.29 -26.36 -4.52
C ILE A 225 -34.48 -27.66 -4.50
N ASN A 226 -35.06 -28.66 -5.16
CA ASN A 226 -34.65 -30.04 -5.27
C ASN A 226 -33.22 -30.28 -5.77
N MET A 227 -32.72 -31.42 -5.33
CA MET A 227 -31.56 -32.12 -5.82
C MET A 227 -31.94 -32.90 -7.09
N GLU A 228 -31.33 -32.61 -8.24
CA GLU A 228 -31.17 -33.60 -9.31
C GLU A 228 -30.14 -33.12 -10.34
N LEU A 229 -29.07 -33.89 -10.57
CA LEU A 229 -28.55 -34.12 -11.93
C LEU A 229 -27.60 -35.33 -11.89
N ARG A 230 -28.03 -36.42 -12.56
CA ARG A 230 -27.15 -37.53 -12.97
C ARG A 230 -26.49 -37.20 -14.32
N PRO A 231 -25.35 -37.84 -14.64
CA PRO A 231 -24.43 -37.46 -15.72
C PRO A 231 -24.69 -38.24 -17.01
N GLN A 232 -24.38 -37.66 -18.17
CA GLN A 232 -24.10 -38.33 -19.45
C GLN A 232 -23.33 -37.34 -20.36
N VAL A 233 -22.44 -37.65 -21.30
CA VAL A 233 -21.67 -38.81 -21.77
C VAL A 233 -20.64 -38.20 -22.77
N MET A 234 -19.57 -38.95 -23.02
CA MET A 234 -18.48 -38.78 -23.97
C MET A 234 -18.81 -38.33 -25.41
N ASP A 235 -17.71 -37.94 -26.07
CA ASP A 235 -17.42 -37.94 -27.52
C ASP A 235 -17.66 -36.66 -28.32
N VAL A 236 -16.60 -35.84 -28.46
CA VAL A 236 -16.05 -35.46 -29.78
C VAL A 236 -14.54 -35.22 -29.63
N LEU A 237 -13.74 -36.27 -29.81
CA LEU A 237 -12.28 -36.16 -29.97
C LEU A 237 -11.89 -36.84 -31.28
N HIS A 238 -12.22 -36.24 -32.43
CA HIS A 238 -11.66 -36.66 -33.72
C HIS A 238 -11.67 -35.52 -34.75
N LYS A 239 -10.74 -34.56 -34.56
CA LYS A 239 -10.16 -33.63 -35.55
C LYS A 239 -9.63 -32.47 -34.70
N LYS A 240 -8.34 -32.34 -34.42
CA LYS A 240 -7.35 -31.90 -35.41
C LYS A 240 -5.98 -31.86 -34.71
N HIS A 241 -5.55 -32.99 -34.16
CA HIS A 241 -4.13 -33.25 -33.96
C HIS A 241 -3.52 -33.60 -35.33
N ASP A 242 -3.43 -32.59 -36.18
CA ASP A 242 -2.55 -32.66 -37.34
C ASP A 242 -2.14 -31.23 -37.69
N LYS A 243 -0.98 -30.83 -37.13
CA LYS A 243 -0.08 -29.75 -37.57
C LYS A 243 1.04 -29.53 -36.56
N ARG A 244 1.74 -30.60 -36.21
CA ARG A 244 3.17 -30.53 -35.91
C ARG A 244 3.78 -31.82 -36.45
N ILE A 245 4.44 -31.73 -37.61
CA ILE A 245 5.70 -32.38 -38.00
C ILE A 245 5.90 -32.14 -39.52
N LYS A 246 6.69 -31.11 -39.83
CA LYS A 246 7.62 -30.97 -40.97
C LYS A 246 8.38 -29.67 -40.67
N ALA A 247 9.49 -29.70 -39.93
CA ALA A 247 10.81 -30.21 -40.28
C ALA A 247 11.39 -29.51 -41.52
N THR A 248 12.52 -28.84 -41.26
CA THR A 248 13.54 -28.28 -42.20
C THR A 248 13.14 -27.11 -43.06
#